data_AF-X1JHN2-F1
#
_entry.id   AF-X1JHN2-F1
#
_cell.length_a   1.000
_cell.length_b   1.000
_cell.length_c   1.000
_cell.angle_alpha   90.00
_cell.angle_beta   90.00
_cell.angle_gamma   90.00
#
_symmetry.space_group_name_H-M   'P 1'
#
loop_
_entity.id
_entity.type
_entity.pdbx_description
1 polymer ?
#
loop_
_entity_poly.entity_id
_entity_poly.type
_entity_poly.pdbx_seq_one_letter_code
_entity_poly.pdbx_strand_id
1 'polypeptide(L)'
;IPNHKKSIIILNAANVFFLILYFIFQNNKKSESIPLNIFISLILIGIILSFTLLILSSFYPVNSKIIDLPIPARKDSKKGKIKIGRLVRKRRKKYNFYLTKKDLERHVFICGFTGTGKSNFV
;
A
#
# COMPACT_ATOMS: atom_id res chain seq x y z
N ILE A 1 -5.95 -6.11 -13.83
CA ILE A 1 -5.55 -4.68 -13.66
C ILE A 1 -6.11 -4.24 -12.31
N PRO A 2 -5.26 -3.90 -11.33
CA PRO A 2 -5.70 -3.80 -9.94
C PRO A 2 -6.77 -2.72 -9.81
N ASN A 3 -7.79 -2.96 -8.98
CA ASN A 3 -8.94 -2.08 -8.76
C ASN A 3 -8.55 -0.61 -8.50
N HIS A 4 -7.34 -0.39 -7.97
CA HIS A 4 -6.71 0.91 -7.75
C HIS A 4 -6.51 1.76 -9.01
N LYS A 5 -6.20 1.16 -10.17
CA LYS A 5 -6.05 1.94 -11.42
C LYS A 5 -7.40 2.44 -11.92
N LYS A 6 -8.47 1.66 -11.73
CA LYS A 6 -9.83 2.06 -12.11
C LYS A 6 -10.36 3.18 -11.22
N SER A 7 -10.11 3.14 -9.90
CA SER A 7 -10.55 4.19 -8.99
C SER A 7 -9.84 5.54 -9.25
N ILE A 8 -8.56 5.53 -9.61
CA ILE A 8 -7.82 6.75 -9.99
C ILE A 8 -8.41 7.36 -11.27
N ILE A 9 -8.71 6.55 -12.27
CA ILE A 9 -9.30 7.03 -13.53
C ILE A 9 -10.69 7.65 -13.27
N ILE A 10 -11.52 7.01 -12.45
CA ILE A 10 -12.86 7.52 -12.08
C ILE A 10 -12.75 8.85 -11.32
N LEU A 11 -11.81 8.96 -10.37
CA LEU A 11 -11.59 10.19 -9.60
C LEU A 11 -11.09 11.34 -10.47
N ASN A 12 -10.13 11.07 -11.36
CA ASN A 12 -9.62 12.08 -12.30
C ASN A 12 -10.72 12.53 -13.27
N ALA A 13 -11.56 11.60 -13.75
CA ALA A 13 -12.72 11.93 -14.58
C ALA A 13 -13.72 12.81 -13.83
N ALA A 14 -13.99 12.54 -12.56
CA ALA A 14 -14.86 13.37 -11.72
C ALA A 14 -14.29 14.79 -11.52
N ASN A 15 -12.99 14.93 -11.27
CA ASN A 15 -12.34 16.24 -11.14
C ASN A 15 -12.41 17.06 -12.43
N VAL A 16 -12.19 16.43 -13.58
CA VAL A 16 -12.33 17.09 -14.89
C VAL A 16 -13.77 17.53 -15.13
N PHE A 17 -14.76 16.69 -14.77
CA PHE A 17 -16.17 17.03 -14.88
C PHE A 17 -16.56 18.25 -14.01
N PHE A 18 -16.09 18.31 -12.76
CA PHE A 18 -16.31 19.46 -11.89
C PHE A 18 -15.66 20.75 -12.41
N LEU A 19 -14.48 20.66 -13.03
CA LEU A 19 -13.84 21.81 -13.69
C LEU A 19 -14.65 22.33 -14.88
N ILE A 20 -15.22 21.43 -15.68
CA ILE A 20 -16.08 21.80 -16.82
C ILE A 20 -17.36 22.47 -16.33
N LEU A 21 -18.03 21.92 -15.31
CA LEU A 21 -19.22 22.52 -14.71
C LEU A 21 -18.94 23.92 -14.15
N TYR A 22 -17.80 24.09 -13.47
CA TYR A 22 -17.37 25.39 -12.97
C TYR A 22 -17.15 26.40 -14.11
N PHE A 23 -16.50 26.00 -15.21
CA PHE A 23 -16.29 26.87 -16.38
C PHE A 23 -17.62 27.28 -17.03
N ILE A 24 -18.56 26.35 -17.17
CA ILE A 24 -19.91 26.63 -17.68
C ILE A 24 -20.65 27.61 -16.77
N PHE A 25 -20.54 27.44 -15.45
CA PHE A 25 -21.18 28.33 -14.47
C PHE A 25 -20.63 29.77 -14.53
N GLN A 26 -19.31 29.93 -14.69
CA GLN A 26 -18.69 31.26 -14.82
C GLN A 26 -19.11 31.97 -16.11
N ASN A 27 -19.19 31.25 -17.23
CA ASN A 27 -19.58 31.85 -18.51
C ASN A 27 -21.05 32.29 -18.54
N ASN A 28 -21.90 31.73 -17.69
CA ASN A 28 -23.31 32.09 -17.59
C ASN A 28 -23.58 33.31 -16.69
N LYS A 29 -22.62 33.75 -15.86
CA LYS A 29 -22.79 34.97 -15.05
C LYS A 29 -22.38 36.21 -15.84
N LYS A 30 -23.36 36.93 -16.38
CA LYS A 30 -23.17 38.30 -16.86
C LYS A 30 -22.96 39.25 -15.68
N SER A 31 -21.72 39.72 -15.54
CA SER A 31 -21.35 41.04 -15.00
C SER A 31 -21.92 41.42 -13.63
N GLU A 32 -21.42 40.83 -12.55
CA GLU A 32 -21.34 41.53 -11.24
C GLU A 32 -20.08 41.12 -10.47
N SER A 33 -19.28 42.14 -10.09
CA SER A 33 -18.06 42.10 -9.25
C SER A 33 -17.08 40.93 -9.49
N ILE A 34 -16.15 41.18 -10.42
CA ILE A 34 -14.99 40.33 -10.77
C ILE A 34 -14.17 39.80 -9.56
N PRO A 35 -13.92 40.52 -8.45
CA PRO A 35 -13.00 40.02 -7.41
C PRO A 35 -13.56 38.86 -6.57
N LEU A 36 -14.87 38.79 -6.34
CA LEU A 36 -15.46 37.81 -5.42
C LEU A 36 -15.58 36.42 -6.07
N ASN A 37 -15.88 36.39 -7.37
CA ASN A 37 -15.86 35.15 -8.15
C ASN A 37 -14.45 34.54 -8.25
N ILE A 38 -13.41 35.36 -8.44
CA ILE A 38 -12.01 34.86 -8.50
C ILE A 38 -11.62 34.23 -7.15
N PHE A 39 -12.00 34.88 -6.04
CA PHE A 39 -11.70 34.39 -4.69
C PHE A 39 -12.37 33.04 -4.39
N ILE A 40 -13.67 32.89 -4.70
CA ILE A 40 -14.40 31.62 -4.56
C ILE A 40 -13.76 30.50 -5.39
N SER A 41 -13.24 30.85 -6.56
CA SER A 41 -12.66 29.90 -7.49
C SER A 41 -11.31 29.36 -7.02
N LEU A 42 -10.48 30.24 -6.42
CA LEU A 42 -9.23 29.83 -5.79
C LEU A 42 -9.46 28.91 -4.59
N ILE A 43 -10.50 29.17 -3.79
CA ILE A 43 -10.89 28.30 -2.68
C ILE A 43 -11.30 26.91 -3.19
N LEU A 44 -12.14 26.84 -4.24
CA LEU A 44 -12.56 25.58 -4.84
C LEU A 44 -11.39 24.76 -5.38
N ILE A 45 -10.45 25.40 -6.08
CA ILE A 45 -9.23 24.75 -6.57
C ILE A 45 -8.39 24.24 -5.40
N GLY A 46 -8.23 25.03 -4.34
CA GLY A 46 -7.51 24.63 -3.13
C GLY A 46 -8.11 23.40 -2.45
N ILE A 47 -9.46 23.33 -2.37
CA ILE A 47 -10.17 22.18 -1.80
C ILE A 47 -9.93 20.92 -2.66
N ILE A 48 -10.04 21.02 -3.98
CA ILE A 48 -9.79 19.89 -4.89
C ILE A 48 -8.33 19.40 -4.76
N LEU A 49 -7.37 20.32 -4.68
CA LEU A 49 -5.95 19.98 -4.50
C LEU A 49 -5.70 19.28 -3.16
N SER A 50 -6.33 19.76 -2.07
CA SER A 50 -6.19 19.15 -0.75
C SER A 50 -6.78 17.73 -0.69
N PHE A 51 -7.94 17.51 -1.31
CA PHE A 51 -8.58 16.19 -1.40
C PHE A 51 -7.77 15.21 -2.23
N THR A 52 -7.22 15.65 -3.37
CA THR A 52 -6.38 14.78 -4.22
C THR A 52 -5.10 14.36 -3.49
N LEU A 53 -4.46 15.24 -2.73
CA LEU A 53 -3.28 14.92 -1.92
C LEU A 53 -3.60 13.95 -0.77
N LEU A 54 -4.71 14.15 -0.06
CA LEU A 54 -5.18 13.25 1.01
C LEU A 54 -5.40 11.83 0.48
N ILE A 55 -6.06 11.72 -0.67
CA ILE A 55 -6.31 10.44 -1.32
C ILE A 55 -4.98 9.80 -1.77
N LEU A 56 -4.06 10.56 -2.36
CA LEU A 56 -2.73 10.06 -2.75
C LEU A 56 -1.96 9.50 -1.54
N SER A 57 -2.05 10.18 -0.40
CA SER A 57 -1.39 9.76 0.85
C SER A 57 -2.01 8.47 1.43
N SER A 58 -3.33 8.29 1.30
CA SER A 58 -4.03 7.08 1.76
C SER A 58 -3.69 5.83 0.94
N PHE A 59 -3.20 6.02 -0.29
CA PHE A 59 -2.84 4.93 -1.20
C PHE A 59 -1.34 4.65 -1.26
N TYR A 60 -0.50 5.39 -0.52
CA TYR A 60 0.82 4.88 -0.18
C TYR A 60 0.60 3.65 0.70
N PRO A 61 0.93 2.44 0.22
CA PRO A 61 0.72 1.26 1.02
C PRO A 61 1.57 1.41 2.27
N VAL A 62 0.91 1.56 3.43
CA VAL A 62 1.51 1.23 4.72
C VAL A 62 1.85 -0.24 4.59
N ASN A 63 3.11 -0.49 4.26
CA ASN A 63 3.63 -1.77 3.79
C ASN A 63 2.95 -2.95 4.49
N SER A 64 2.22 -3.73 3.69
CA SER A 64 1.86 -5.13 3.90
C SER A 64 2.21 -5.67 5.29
N LYS A 65 1.31 -5.47 6.25
CA LYS A 65 1.47 -5.97 7.64
C LYS A 65 1.58 -7.50 7.73
N ILE A 66 1.34 -8.23 6.64
CA ILE A 66 1.49 -9.68 6.55
C ILE A 66 2.18 -9.98 5.22
N ILE A 67 3.50 -10.18 5.27
CA ILE A 67 4.27 -10.70 4.14
C ILE A 67 4.26 -12.22 4.30
N ASP A 68 3.41 -12.90 3.53
CA ASP A 68 3.53 -14.34 3.38
C ASP A 68 4.86 -14.64 2.70
N LEU A 69 5.82 -15.16 3.47
CA LEU A 69 7.14 -15.47 2.97
C LEU A 69 7.04 -16.65 1.99
N PRO A 70 7.35 -16.45 0.70
CA PRO A 70 7.38 -17.56 -0.25
C PRO A 70 8.48 -18.54 0.17
N ILE A 71 8.30 -19.82 -0.16
CA ILE A 71 9.32 -20.84 0.09
C ILE A 71 10.61 -20.39 -0.61
N PRO A 72 11.73 -20.18 0.11
CA PRO A 72 12.95 -19.62 -0.47
C PRO A 72 13.56 -20.58 -1.49
N ALA A 73 14.35 -20.07 -2.43
CA ALA A 73 15.21 -20.92 -3.24
C ALA A 73 16.37 -21.47 -2.40
N ARG A 74 17.00 -22.57 -2.85
CA ARG A 74 18.12 -23.21 -2.13
C ARG A 74 19.30 -22.24 -1.92
N LYS A 75 19.57 -21.35 -2.87
CA LYS A 75 20.61 -20.32 -2.75
C LYS A 75 20.25 -19.30 -1.66
N ASP A 76 19.00 -18.85 -1.65
CA ASP A 76 18.52 -17.84 -0.70
C ASP A 76 18.44 -18.37 0.73
N SER A 77 18.15 -19.67 0.89
CA SER A 77 18.07 -20.31 2.20
C SER A 77 19.37 -20.25 3.02
N LYS A 78 20.51 -19.99 2.38
CA LYS A 78 21.84 -19.87 2.99
C LYS A 78 22.31 -18.43 3.17
N LYS A 79 21.51 -17.42 2.79
CA LYS A 79 21.88 -16.00 2.93
C LYS A 79 21.95 -15.55 4.40
N GLY A 80 21.21 -16.25 5.27
CA GLY A 80 21.21 -16.01 6.72
C GLY A 80 22.45 -16.52 7.45
N LYS A 81 22.64 -16.03 8.68
CA LYS A 81 23.68 -16.51 9.61
C LYS A 81 23.13 -17.44 10.69
N ILE A 82 21.82 -17.36 10.97
CA ILE A 82 21.18 -18.08 12.08
C ILE A 82 20.45 -19.30 11.52
N LYS A 83 20.93 -20.51 11.83
CA LYS A 83 20.29 -21.75 11.36
C LYS A 83 19.05 -22.05 12.20
N ILE A 84 17.88 -22.03 11.56
CA ILE A 84 16.62 -22.39 12.23
C ILE A 84 16.31 -23.89 12.11
N GLY A 85 16.69 -24.50 10.99
CA GLY A 85 16.33 -25.90 10.78
C GLY A 85 16.54 -26.36 9.35
N ARG A 86 15.68 -27.28 8.91
CA ARG A 86 15.69 -27.83 7.55
C ARG A 86 14.33 -27.69 6.91
N LEU A 87 14.30 -27.23 5.66
CA LEU A 87 13.08 -27.25 4.86
C LEU A 87 12.67 -28.69 4.58
N VAL A 88 11.43 -29.03 4.91
CA VAL A 88 10.83 -30.34 4.62
C VAL A 88 9.77 -30.16 3.53
N ARG A 89 9.81 -31.01 2.49
CA ARG A 89 8.78 -31.03 1.44
C ARG A 89 8.46 -32.47 1.07
N LYS A 90 7.16 -32.83 1.07
CA LYS A 90 6.69 -34.21 0.80
C LYS A 90 7.45 -35.27 1.63
N ARG A 91 7.56 -35.05 2.95
CA ARG A 91 8.29 -35.92 3.91
C ARG A 91 9.80 -36.08 3.66
N ARG A 92 10.39 -35.42 2.66
CA ARG A 92 11.83 -35.42 2.40
C ARG A 92 12.49 -34.15 2.96
N LYS A 93 13.59 -34.32 3.68
CA LYS A 93 14.47 -33.22 4.12
C LYS A 93 15.20 -32.65 2.90
N LYS A 94 15.12 -31.34 2.65
CA LYS A 94 15.76 -30.71 1.48
C LYS A 94 17.10 -30.07 1.82
N TYR A 95 17.08 -28.92 2.47
CA TYR A 95 18.29 -28.15 2.76
C TYR A 95 18.11 -27.38 4.07
N ASN A 96 19.24 -26.93 4.64
CA ASN A 96 19.24 -26.12 5.85
C ASN A 96 18.69 -24.73 5.56
N PHE A 97 17.83 -24.22 6.44
CA PHE A 97 17.23 -22.89 6.35
C PHE A 97 17.86 -21.96 7.40
N TYR A 98 18.31 -20.79 6.95
CA TYR A 98 18.97 -19.79 7.76
C TYR A 98 18.24 -18.45 7.67
N LEU A 99 18.12 -17.73 8.79
CA LEU A 99 17.64 -16.35 8.85
C LEU A 99 18.77 -15.33 8.89
N THR A 100 18.51 -14.17 8.31
CA THR A 100 19.32 -12.97 8.50
C THR A 100 18.85 -12.19 9.74
N LYS A 101 19.69 -11.32 10.29
CA LYS A 101 19.30 -10.41 11.37
C LYS A 101 18.12 -9.51 10.97
N LYS A 102 18.08 -9.07 9.70
CA LYS A 102 16.99 -8.28 9.12
C LYS A 102 15.65 -9.02 9.11
N ASP A 103 15.67 -10.35 8.98
CA ASP A 103 14.46 -11.16 9.01
C ASP A 103 13.90 -11.27 10.44
N LEU A 104 14.77 -11.22 11.46
CA LEU A 104 14.38 -11.21 12.88
C LEU A 104 13.93 -9.82 13.36
N GLU A 105 14.45 -8.76 12.75
CA GLU A 105 13.99 -7.38 12.98
C GLU A 105 12.53 -7.20 12.54
N ARG A 106 12.05 -8.03 11.62
CA ARG A 106 10.64 -8.17 11.29
C ARG A 106 10.03 -9.15 12.28
N HIS A 107 8.98 -8.74 13.00
CA HIS A 107 8.32 -9.60 14.00
C HIS A 107 8.01 -11.00 13.44
N VAL A 108 8.42 -12.04 14.17
CA VAL A 108 8.19 -13.43 13.81
C VAL A 108 7.01 -13.98 14.60
N PHE A 109 6.06 -14.60 13.92
CA PHE A 109 4.96 -15.34 14.53
C PHE A 109 5.21 -16.85 14.44
N ILE A 110 5.25 -17.53 15.59
CA ILE A 110 5.43 -18.98 15.68
C ILE A 110 4.11 -19.60 16.13
N CYS A 111 3.49 -20.40 15.26
CA CYS A 111 2.17 -20.99 15.50
C CYS A 111 2.26 -22.53 15.49
N GLY A 112 1.39 -23.19 16.27
CA GLY A 112 1.31 -24.65 16.37
C GLY A 112 0.50 -25.09 17.59
N PHE A 113 0.06 -26.34 17.62
CA PHE A 113 -0.69 -26.92 18.75
C PHE A 113 0.20 -27.15 20.00
N THR A 114 -0.40 -27.51 21.13
CA THR A 114 0.35 -27.95 22.32
C THR A 114 1.20 -29.20 21.99
N GLY A 115 2.38 -29.33 22.59
CA GLY A 115 3.29 -30.44 22.32
C GLY A 115 4.06 -30.39 20.99
N THR A 116 3.85 -29.37 20.13
CA THR A 116 4.56 -29.24 18.83
C THR A 116 5.97 -28.61 18.94
N GLY A 117 6.43 -28.34 20.16
CA GLY A 117 7.79 -27.84 20.40
C GLY A 117 7.99 -26.34 20.20
N LYS A 118 6.94 -25.51 20.26
CA LYS A 118 7.05 -24.03 20.16
C LYS A 118 8.08 -23.45 21.15
N SER A 119 8.07 -23.90 22.40
CA SER A 119 9.02 -23.44 23.43
C SER A 119 10.46 -23.93 23.21
N ASN A 120 10.67 -25.01 22.46
CA ASN A 120 12.00 -25.51 22.10
C ASN A 120 12.55 -24.81 20.84
N PHE A 121 11.67 -24.14 20.08
CA PHE A 121 12.07 -23.35 18.92
C PHE A 121 12.59 -21.96 19.33
N VAL A 122 11.98 -21.37 20.36
CA VAL A 122 12.40 -20.10 20.99
C VAL A 122 13.71 -20.33 21.74
#